data_AF-A0A8B8QZF7-F1
#
_entry.id   AF-A0A8B8QZF7-F1
#
_cell.length_a   1.000
_cell.length_b   1.000
_cell.length_c   1.000
_cell.angle_alpha   90.00
_cell.angle_beta   90.00
_cell.angle_gamma   90.00
#
_symmetry.space_group_name_H-M   'P 1'
#
loop_
_entity.id
_entity.type
_entity.pdbx_description
1 polymer ?
#
loop_
_entity_poly.entity_id
_entity_poly.type
_entity_poly.pdbx_seq_one_letter_code
_entity_poly.pdbx_strand_id
1 'polypeptide(L)'
;MSTFEIRYLLFSGYTSMLSIKDIVPAALNNITTQFILLDKGKVATEGQSKTCLALVADESAAVHFQFWGEECDLFKPGDIIRLTNGIFSYNRNHLLLRAGKRGSIEKVGEFTMTYVETPNISEMRWVPDANNSKKSGNLPCRDFSPGITLFLHLFLRPICCTVGDGCSYR
;
A
#
# COMPACT_ATOMS: atom_id res chain seq x y z
N MET A 1 -16.95 34.04 -19.64
CA MET A 1 -16.63 32.92 -18.73
C MET A 1 -16.31 31.71 -19.58
N SER A 2 -15.06 31.27 -19.54
CA SER A 2 -14.51 30.28 -20.49
C SER A 2 -14.99 28.87 -20.16
N THR A 3 -15.30 28.09 -21.18
CA THR A 3 -15.63 26.66 -21.11
C THR A 3 -14.53 25.81 -20.43
N PHE A 4 -13.31 26.35 -20.29
CA PHE A 4 -12.21 25.75 -19.52
C PHE A 4 -12.47 25.65 -18.01
N GLU A 5 -13.08 26.68 -17.40
CA GLU A 5 -13.43 26.68 -15.97
C GLU A 5 -14.52 25.64 -15.67
N ILE A 6 -15.47 25.47 -16.58
CA ILE A 6 -16.57 24.51 -16.43
C ILE A 6 -16.05 23.07 -16.52
N ARG A 7 -15.04 22.78 -17.36
CA ARG A 7 -14.39 21.47 -17.40
C ARG A 7 -13.55 21.17 -16.14
N TYR A 8 -12.87 22.17 -15.57
CA TYR A 8 -12.14 22.01 -14.31
C TYR A 8 -13.07 21.74 -13.13
N LEU A 9 -14.20 22.43 -13.05
CA LEU A 9 -15.20 22.18 -12.00
C LEU A 9 -15.89 20.83 -12.14
N LEU A 10 -16.11 20.34 -13.37
CA LEU A 10 -16.64 18.99 -13.61
C LEU A 10 -15.62 17.86 -13.40
N PHE A 11 -14.31 18.11 -13.58
CA PHE A 11 -13.25 17.15 -13.25
C PHE A 11 -12.88 17.11 -11.75
N SER A 12 -13.21 18.16 -10.99
CA SER A 12 -13.00 18.21 -9.53
C SER A 12 -13.98 17.31 -8.75
N GLY A 13 -15.02 16.79 -9.42
CA GLY A 13 -16.10 16.03 -8.78
C GLY A 13 -15.96 14.50 -8.82
N TYR A 14 -14.99 13.94 -9.55
CA TYR A 14 -14.81 12.48 -9.63
C TYR A 14 -13.38 12.11 -9.21
N THR A 15 -13.19 11.83 -7.93
CA THR A 15 -11.97 11.18 -7.44
C THR A 15 -11.94 9.77 -8.01
N SER A 16 -11.05 9.52 -8.97
CA SER A 16 -10.86 8.17 -9.52
C SER A 16 -10.43 7.22 -8.42
N MET A 17 -11.15 6.11 -8.25
CA MET A 17 -10.74 5.05 -7.33
C MET A 17 -9.42 4.43 -7.83
N LEU A 18 -8.43 4.36 -6.95
CA LEU A 18 -7.11 3.81 -7.21
C LEU A 18 -7.05 2.37 -6.71
N SER A 19 -6.56 1.45 -7.55
CA SER A 19 -6.29 0.06 -7.15
C SER A 19 -5.09 -0.02 -6.23
N ILE A 20 -5.08 -1.00 -5.32
CA ILE A 20 -4.00 -1.16 -4.33
C ILE A 20 -2.64 -1.36 -5.01
N LYS A 21 -2.57 -2.15 -6.09
CA LYS A 21 -1.32 -2.38 -6.84
C LYS A 21 -0.64 -1.10 -7.35
N ASP A 22 -1.41 -0.04 -7.59
CA ASP A 22 -0.94 1.21 -8.18
C ASP A 22 -0.62 2.26 -7.12
N ILE A 23 -0.78 1.92 -5.83
CA ILE A 23 -0.39 2.77 -4.71
C ILE A 23 1.12 2.78 -4.58
N VAL A 24 1.69 3.99 -4.60
CA VAL A 24 3.12 4.24 -4.41
C VAL A 24 3.36 4.97 -3.09
N PRO A 25 4.39 4.61 -2.29
CA PRO A 25 4.68 5.33 -1.06
C PRO A 25 5.05 6.78 -1.35
N ALA A 26 4.31 7.72 -0.79
CA ALA A 26 4.64 9.14 -0.84
C ALA A 26 4.11 9.89 0.37
N ALA A 27 4.80 10.98 0.74
CA ALA A 27 4.50 11.74 1.96
C ALA A 27 3.15 12.49 1.90
N LEU A 28 2.66 12.83 0.70
CA LEU A 28 1.50 13.69 0.46
C LEU A 28 0.59 13.09 -0.61
N ASN A 29 0.03 11.91 -0.34
CA ASN A 29 -0.94 11.28 -1.23
C ASN A 29 -2.38 11.57 -0.78
N ASN A 30 -3.27 11.73 -1.77
CA ASN A 30 -4.72 11.75 -1.59
C ASN A 30 -5.29 10.48 -2.25
N ILE A 31 -4.99 9.31 -1.66
CA ILE A 31 -5.44 8.03 -2.21
C ILE A 31 -6.92 7.84 -1.88
N THR A 32 -7.73 7.62 -2.91
CA THR A 32 -9.12 7.16 -2.75
C THR A 32 -9.19 5.74 -3.26
N THR A 33 -9.50 4.77 -2.40
CA THR A 33 -9.52 3.35 -2.74
C THR A 33 -10.59 2.61 -1.97
N GLN A 34 -10.98 1.45 -2.45
CA GLN A 34 -11.95 0.57 -1.79
C GLN A 34 -11.31 -0.81 -1.64
N PHE A 35 -11.49 -1.42 -0.48
CA PHE A 35 -10.90 -2.72 -0.15
C PHE A 35 -11.78 -3.50 0.81
N ILE A 36 -11.57 -4.81 0.85
CA ILE A 36 -12.14 -5.69 1.86
C ILE A 36 -11.14 -5.88 3.01
N LEU A 37 -11.65 -5.86 4.24
CA LEU A 37 -10.91 -6.17 5.45
C LEU A 37 -10.79 -7.69 5.59
N LEU A 38 -9.57 -8.24 5.52
CA LEU A 38 -9.33 -9.68 5.57
C LEU A 38 -9.03 -10.17 6.98
N ASP A 39 -8.06 -9.55 7.63
CA ASP A 39 -7.64 -9.91 8.98
C ASP A 39 -7.33 -8.67 9.79
N LYS A 40 -7.47 -8.79 11.11
CA LYS A 40 -7.25 -7.71 12.05
C LYS A 40 -6.28 -8.17 13.13
N GLY A 41 -5.11 -7.54 13.15
CA GLY A 41 -4.07 -7.77 14.13
C GLY A 41 -4.42 -7.23 15.52
N LYS A 42 -3.49 -7.42 16.45
CA LYS A 42 -3.66 -6.98 17.84
C LYS A 42 -3.76 -5.46 17.92
N VAL A 43 -4.66 -4.99 18.78
CA VAL A 43 -4.75 -3.58 19.14
C VAL A 43 -3.50 -3.20 19.93
N ALA A 44 -2.77 -2.20 19.45
CA ALA A 44 -1.67 -1.58 20.16
C ALA A 44 -2.13 -0.24 20.75
N THR A 45 -1.97 -0.09 22.06
CA THR A 45 -2.23 1.16 22.76
C THR A 45 -0.90 1.82 23.09
N GLU A 46 -0.61 2.94 22.46
CA GLU A 46 0.59 3.72 22.74
C GLU A 46 0.20 5.04 23.40
N GLY A 47 0.40 5.10 24.72
CA GLY A 47 -0.09 6.20 25.54
C GLY A 47 -1.61 6.31 25.50
N GLN A 48 -2.13 7.43 24.99
CA GLN A 48 -3.57 7.66 24.84
C GLN A 48 -4.11 7.27 23.45
N SER A 49 -3.24 6.85 22.52
CA SER A 49 -3.65 6.52 21.15
C SER A 49 -3.81 5.01 20.97
N LYS A 50 -5.05 4.58 20.70
CA LYS A 50 -5.38 3.21 20.30
C LYS A 50 -5.18 3.06 18.79
N THR A 51 -4.43 2.06 18.38
CA THR A 51 -4.21 1.73 16.97
C THR A 51 -4.40 0.24 16.72
N CYS A 52 -4.82 -0.12 15.52
CA CYS A 52 -4.95 -1.51 15.13
C CYS A 52 -4.46 -1.71 13.71
N LEU A 53 -3.58 -2.68 13.53
CA LEU A 53 -3.09 -3.07 12.22
C LEU A 53 -4.01 -4.12 11.62
N ALA A 54 -4.36 -3.97 10.35
CA ALA A 54 -5.19 -4.90 9.63
C ALA A 54 -4.62 -5.21 8.25
N LEU A 55 -4.93 -6.39 7.74
CA LEU A 55 -4.68 -6.77 6.37
C LEU A 55 -5.93 -6.46 5.54
N VAL A 56 -5.78 -5.63 4.53
CA VAL A 56 -6.86 -5.29 3.59
C VAL A 56 -6.43 -5.62 2.17
N ALA A 57 -7.40 -5.95 1.31
CA ALA A 57 -7.10 -6.34 -0.06
C ALA A 57 -8.18 -5.89 -1.04
N ASP A 58 -7.80 -5.82 -2.30
CA ASP A 58 -8.68 -5.69 -3.45
C ASP A 58 -8.33 -6.77 -4.48
N GLU A 59 -8.99 -6.77 -5.63
CA GLU A 59 -8.73 -7.73 -6.71
C GLU A 59 -7.30 -7.67 -7.27
N SER A 60 -6.52 -6.65 -6.90
CA SER A 60 -5.21 -6.34 -7.46
C SER A 60 -4.05 -6.71 -6.54
N ALA A 61 -4.17 -6.45 -5.23
CA ALA A 61 -3.12 -6.63 -4.24
C ALA A 61 -3.66 -6.50 -2.80
N ALA A 62 -2.82 -6.83 -1.83
CA ALA A 62 -3.06 -6.59 -0.41
C ALA A 62 -2.14 -5.50 0.15
N VAL A 63 -2.56 -4.86 1.23
CA VAL A 63 -1.80 -3.86 1.97
C VAL A 63 -2.13 -3.89 3.46
N HIS A 64 -1.15 -3.59 4.30
CA HIS A 64 -1.40 -3.33 5.71
C HIS A 64 -2.05 -1.95 5.91
N PHE A 65 -3.24 -1.93 6.50
CA PHE A 65 -3.98 -0.72 6.88
C PHE A 65 -3.92 -0.49 8.40
N GLN A 66 -3.70 0.76 8.81
CA GLN A 66 -3.67 1.14 10.23
C GLN A 66 -4.92 1.95 10.61
N PHE A 67 -5.76 1.35 11.45
CA PHE A 67 -6.91 2.00 12.08
C PHE A 67 -6.50 2.79 13.32
N TRP A 68 -7.31 3.80 13.66
CA TRP A 68 -7.11 4.67 14.81
C TRP A 68 -8.36 4.73 15.70
N GLY A 69 -8.14 4.73 17.02
CA GLY A 69 -9.19 4.92 18.02
C GLY A 69 -10.26 3.82 18.00
N GLU A 70 -11.52 4.25 17.98
CA GLU A 70 -12.71 3.39 18.02
C GLU A 70 -12.97 2.66 16.70
N GLU A 71 -12.45 3.17 15.58
CA GLU A 71 -12.55 2.52 14.27
C GLU A 71 -11.96 1.11 14.30
N CYS A 72 -10.98 0.89 15.19
CA CYS A 72 -10.46 -0.44 15.45
C CYS A 72 -11.61 -1.39 15.76
N ASP A 73 -12.48 -1.10 16.72
CA ASP A 73 -13.53 -2.04 17.15
C ASP A 73 -14.78 -2.03 16.25
N LEU A 74 -14.96 -0.94 15.48
CA LEU A 74 -16.11 -0.75 14.61
C LEU A 74 -16.06 -1.67 13.37
N PHE A 75 -14.90 -1.80 12.74
CA PHE A 75 -14.73 -2.61 11.52
C PHE A 75 -14.37 -4.06 11.84
N LYS A 76 -14.96 -4.99 11.07
CA LYS A 76 -14.77 -6.44 11.20
C LYS A 76 -14.26 -7.07 9.90
N PRO A 77 -13.49 -8.17 9.99
CA PRO A 77 -13.17 -8.99 8.82
C PRO A 77 -14.42 -9.31 7.98
N GLY A 78 -14.32 -9.10 6.67
CA GLY A 78 -15.43 -9.21 5.71
C GLY A 78 -16.05 -7.87 5.31
N ASP A 79 -15.80 -6.79 6.04
CA ASP A 79 -16.31 -5.46 5.71
C ASP A 79 -15.63 -4.89 4.46
N ILE A 80 -16.42 -4.25 3.60
CA ILE A 80 -15.91 -3.48 2.46
C ILE A 80 -15.84 -2.02 2.89
N ILE A 81 -14.63 -1.47 2.85
CA ILE A 81 -14.31 -0.15 3.37
C ILE A 81 -13.85 0.73 2.20
N ARG A 82 -14.40 1.93 2.12
CA ARG A 82 -13.95 3.00 1.23
C ARG A 82 -13.08 3.97 2.00
N LEU A 83 -11.83 4.09 1.58
CA LEU A 83 -10.88 5.07 2.07
C LEU A 83 -10.87 6.28 1.13
N THR A 84 -10.98 7.48 1.71
CA THR A 84 -10.83 8.75 0.98
C THR A 84 -9.68 9.54 1.58
N ASN A 85 -8.86 10.18 0.74
CA ASN A 85 -7.67 10.94 1.13
C ASN A 85 -6.73 10.15 2.08
N GLY A 86 -6.47 8.90 1.73
CA GLY A 86 -5.52 8.02 2.38
C GLY A 86 -4.06 8.37 2.06
N ILE A 87 -3.18 8.01 2.97
CA ILE A 87 -1.73 8.19 2.86
C ILE A 87 -1.06 6.82 2.99
N PHE A 88 -0.19 6.50 2.04
CA PHE A 88 0.66 5.31 2.08
C PHE A 88 2.11 5.74 2.36
N SER A 89 2.60 5.43 3.55
CA SER A 89 3.88 5.94 4.05
C SER A 89 4.55 4.99 5.03
N TYR A 90 5.87 5.12 5.20
CA TYR A 90 6.61 4.39 6.22
C TYR A 90 6.22 4.83 7.63
N ASN A 91 5.94 3.87 8.50
CA ASN A 91 5.77 4.03 9.93
C ASN A 91 6.65 2.99 10.66
N ARG A 92 7.65 3.44 11.43
CA ARG A 92 8.58 2.56 12.17
C ARG A 92 9.11 1.38 11.35
N ASN A 93 9.53 1.65 10.11
CA ASN A 93 10.03 0.67 9.12
C ASN A 93 8.98 -0.20 8.42
N HIS A 94 7.69 -0.05 8.71
CA HIS A 94 6.61 -0.74 8.00
C HIS A 94 5.89 0.23 7.04
N LEU A 95 5.60 -0.20 5.81
CA LEU A 95 4.79 0.59 4.89
C LEU A 95 3.32 0.38 5.17
N LEU A 96 2.62 1.41 5.62
CA LEU A 96 1.24 1.31 6.05
C LEU A 96 0.36 2.29 5.29
N LEU A 97 -0.83 1.82 4.92
CA LEU A 97 -1.92 2.65 4.45
C LEU A 97 -2.72 3.16 5.66
N ARG A 98 -3.04 4.44 5.69
CA ARG A 98 -3.75 5.08 6.79
C ARG A 98 -4.63 6.22 6.28
N ALA A 99 -5.64 6.58 7.04
CA ALA A 99 -6.40 7.80 6.78
C ALA A 99 -5.49 9.04 6.95
N GLY A 100 -5.55 9.98 5.99
CA GLY A 100 -4.88 11.27 6.11
C GLY A 100 -5.61 12.23 7.07
N LYS A 101 -5.05 13.42 7.30
CA LYS A 101 -5.66 14.44 8.20
C LYS A 101 -7.09 14.85 7.78
N ARG A 102 -7.36 14.83 6.47
CA ARG A 102 -8.69 15.09 5.87
C ARG A 102 -9.28 13.82 5.26
N GLY A 103 -8.74 12.66 5.65
CA GLY A 103 -9.21 11.37 5.17
C GLY A 103 -10.30 10.82 6.06
N SER A 104 -11.13 9.98 5.46
CA SER A 104 -12.20 9.26 6.15
C SER A 104 -12.26 7.84 5.62
N ILE A 105 -12.76 6.95 6.48
CA ILE A 105 -13.09 5.58 6.13
C ILE A 105 -14.58 5.34 6.36
N GLU A 106 -15.22 4.65 5.43
CA GLU A 106 -16.66 4.38 5.47
C GLU A 106 -16.91 2.93 5.09
N LYS A 107 -17.77 2.23 5.85
CA LYS A 107 -18.26 0.91 5.42
C LYS A 107 -19.24 1.12 4.27
N VAL A 108 -18.94 0.54 3.11
CA VAL A 108 -19.77 0.63 1.90
C VAL A 108 -20.47 -0.69 1.56
N GLY A 109 -20.06 -1.79 2.18
CA GLY A 109 -20.66 -3.10 1.96
C GLY A 109 -20.01 -4.19 2.80
N GLU A 110 -20.33 -5.45 2.47
CA GLU A 110 -19.81 -6.64 3.14
C GLU A 110 -19.73 -7.82 2.16
N PHE A 111 -18.70 -8.67 2.32
CA PHE A 111 -18.52 -10.01 1.73
C PHE A 111 -18.45 -10.15 0.19
N THR A 112 -18.98 -9.21 -0.58
CA THR A 112 -19.20 -9.36 -2.04
C THR A 112 -18.05 -8.84 -2.92
N MET A 113 -16.88 -8.58 -2.34
CA MET A 113 -15.72 -8.03 -3.07
C MET A 113 -14.70 -9.13 -3.40
N THR A 114 -14.26 -9.17 -4.67
CA THR A 114 -13.15 -10.04 -5.09
C THR A 114 -11.83 -9.49 -4.56
N TYR A 115 -10.94 -10.35 -4.07
CA TYR A 115 -9.67 -9.94 -3.51
C TYR A 115 -8.53 -10.91 -3.79
N VAL A 116 -7.30 -10.39 -3.69
CA VAL A 116 -6.06 -11.14 -3.82
C VAL A 116 -5.13 -10.78 -2.66
N GLU A 117 -4.65 -11.79 -1.93
CA GLU A 117 -3.71 -11.59 -0.80
C GLU A 117 -2.26 -11.36 -1.25
N THR A 118 -1.89 -11.88 -2.43
CA THR A 118 -0.53 -11.77 -2.98
C THR A 118 -0.56 -11.12 -4.37
N PRO A 119 0.12 -9.98 -4.56
CA PRO A 119 1.23 -9.49 -3.75
C PRO A 119 0.81 -8.51 -2.65
N ASN A 120 1.55 -8.49 -1.53
CA ASN A 120 1.36 -7.53 -0.45
C ASN A 120 2.29 -6.31 -0.64
N ILE A 121 1.74 -5.16 -1.03
CA ILE A 121 2.52 -3.94 -1.34
C ILE A 121 3.22 -3.32 -0.11
N SER A 122 2.76 -3.66 1.09
CA SER A 122 3.36 -3.19 2.36
C SER A 122 4.64 -3.93 2.73
N GLU A 123 4.82 -5.14 2.20
CA GLU A 123 6.01 -5.98 2.40
C GLU A 123 7.03 -5.79 1.27
N MET A 124 6.62 -5.17 0.16
CA MET A 124 7.53 -4.88 -0.95
C MET A 124 8.64 -3.94 -0.51
N ARG A 125 9.86 -4.24 -0.96
CA ARG A 125 10.98 -3.31 -0.81
C ARG A 125 10.84 -2.20 -1.84
N TRP A 126 10.76 -0.95 -1.39
CA TRP A 126 10.76 0.20 -2.27
C TRP A 126 12.15 0.83 -2.24
N VAL A 127 12.81 0.92 -3.39
CA VAL A 127 14.12 1.57 -3.50
C VAL A 127 13.90 2.99 -4.05
N PRO A 128 14.46 4.02 -3.39
CA PRO A 128 14.49 5.36 -3.97
C PRO A 128 15.31 5.35 -5.27
N ASP A 129 14.74 5.85 -6.36
CA ASP A 129 15.47 5.99 -7.62
C ASP A 129 16.65 6.96 -7.45
N ALA A 130 17.88 6.43 -7.44
CA ALA A 130 19.11 7.21 -7.26
C ALA A 130 19.40 8.19 -8.42
N ASN A 131 18.74 8.02 -9.58
CA ASN A 131 19.04 8.77 -10.80
C ASN A 131 18.08 9.94 -11.08
N ASN A 132 17.13 10.25 -10.19
CA ASN A 132 16.18 11.33 -10.45
C ASN A 132 15.76 12.06 -9.15
N SER A 133 16.58 13.01 -8.72
CA SER A 133 16.39 13.81 -7.50
C SER A 133 15.11 14.65 -7.44
N LYS A 134 14.25 14.61 -8.48
CA LYS A 134 13.04 15.43 -8.59
C LYS A 134 11.72 14.67 -8.78
N LYS A 135 11.73 13.34 -8.78
CA LYS A 135 10.50 12.54 -8.74
C LYS A 135 10.65 11.47 -7.69
N SER A 136 9.88 11.59 -6.60
CA SER A 136 9.70 10.57 -5.58
C SER A 136 8.86 9.41 -6.13
N GLY A 137 9.27 8.85 -7.26
CA GLY A 137 8.78 7.57 -7.75
C GLY A 137 9.53 6.50 -6.99
N ASN A 138 8.98 6.05 -5.88
CA ASN A 138 9.45 4.80 -5.30
C ASN A 138 9.03 3.70 -6.28
N LEU A 139 9.96 2.92 -6.80
CA LEU A 139 9.63 1.73 -7.60
C LEU A 139 9.61 0.50 -6.67
N PRO A 140 8.65 -0.43 -6.83
CA PRO A 140 8.73 -1.70 -6.12
C PRO A 140 9.96 -2.43 -6.65
N CYS A 141 10.86 -2.84 -5.76
CA CYS A 141 11.84 -3.86 -6.08
C CYS A 141 11.04 -5.07 -6.51
N ARG A 142 11.07 -5.37 -7.81
CA ARG A 142 10.57 -6.64 -8.31
C ARG A 142 11.53 -7.72 -7.80
N ASP A 143 11.32 -8.16 -6.57
CA ASP A 143 11.83 -9.45 -6.09
C ASP A 143 11.04 -10.53 -6.85
N PHE A 144 11.45 -10.78 -8.09
CA PHE A 144 11.07 -11.99 -8.81
C PHE A 144 11.85 -13.13 -8.14
N SER A 145 11.30 -13.74 -7.09
CA SER A 145 11.81 -15.01 -6.58
C SER A 145 11.36 -16.14 -7.51
N PRO A 146 12.26 -16.83 -8.24
CA PRO A 146 11.92 -18.09 -8.88
C PRO A 146 12.01 -19.17 -7.80
N GLY A 147 10.86 -19.67 -7.36
CA GLY A 147 10.78 -20.59 -6.22
C GLY A 147 9.86 -21.78 -6.44
N ILE A 148 10.05 -22.57 -7.51
CA ILE A 148 9.68 -23.99 -7.48
C ILE A 148 10.83 -24.80 -8.09
N THR A 149 11.55 -25.49 -7.21
CA THR A 149 12.65 -26.43 -7.43
C THR A 149 12.17 -27.68 -8.18
N LEU A 150 12.87 -28.14 -9.23
CA LEU A 150 13.49 -29.49 -9.31
C LEU A 150 14.19 -29.73 -10.67
N PHE A 151 15.25 -30.55 -10.61
CA PHE A 151 16.05 -31.17 -11.69
C PHE A 151 17.29 -30.44 -12.23
N LEU A 152 18.39 -30.74 -11.52
CA LEU A 152 19.69 -31.25 -12.00
C LEU A 152 20.49 -30.48 -13.07
N HIS A 153 21.69 -30.10 -12.61
CA HIS A 153 22.95 -29.87 -13.32
C HIS A 153 23.23 -28.52 -14.00
N LEU A 154 24.17 -27.81 -13.35
CA LEU A 154 25.35 -27.16 -13.93
C LEU A 154 25.09 -26.20 -15.10
N PHE A 155 25.08 -24.89 -14.81
CA PHE A 155 26.14 -23.94 -15.17
C PHE A 155 25.67 -22.50 -14.81
N LEU A 156 26.55 -21.76 -14.13
CA LEU A 156 26.65 -20.29 -14.06
C LEU A 156 25.61 -19.49 -13.24
N ARG A 157 26.01 -19.31 -11.97
CA ARG A 157 25.95 -18.15 -11.05
C ARG A 157 24.79 -17.11 -11.11
N PRO A 158 24.30 -16.69 -9.93
CA PRO A 158 23.27 -15.65 -9.78
C PRO A 158 23.86 -14.25 -10.02
N ILE A 159 23.16 -13.42 -10.79
CA ILE A 159 23.38 -11.98 -10.82
C ILE A 159 22.47 -11.39 -9.74
N CYS A 160 23.01 -11.19 -8.54
CA CYS A 160 22.51 -10.11 -7.69
C CYS A 160 23.57 -9.04 -7.54
N CYS A 161 23.06 -7.80 -7.52
CA CYS A 161 23.59 -6.72 -6.73
C CYS A 161 24.89 -6.12 -7.28
N THR A 162 24.77 -5.10 -8.14
CA THR A 162 25.81 -4.07 -8.24
C THR A 162 25.20 -2.70 -8.02
N VAL A 163 25.23 -2.22 -6.78
CA VAL A 163 25.64 -0.85 -6.47
C VAL A 163 26.36 -0.84 -5.13
N GLY A 164 27.64 -0.46 -5.16
CA GLY A 164 28.28 0.30 -4.09
C GLY A 164 28.81 -0.49 -2.89
N ASP A 165 30.08 -0.89 -3.03
CA ASP A 165 31.11 -0.94 -1.99
C ASP A 165 30.97 -1.91 -0.80
N GLY A 166 31.84 -2.93 -0.84
CA GLY A 166 32.57 -3.36 0.36
C GLY A 166 32.03 -4.58 1.10
N CYS A 167 32.10 -5.76 0.48
CA CYS A 167 32.20 -7.02 1.23
C CYS A 167 33.57 -7.65 0.97
N SER A 168 34.49 -7.39 1.90
CA SER A 168 35.73 -8.14 2.06
C SER A 168 35.41 -9.50 2.66
N TYR A 169 35.76 -10.56 1.94
CA TYR A 169 36.19 -11.83 2.53
C TYR A 169 37.41 -12.31 1.76
N ARG A 170 38.38 -12.76 2.55
CA ARG A 170 39.80 -13.04 2.26
C ARG A 170 40.11 -13.77 0.96
#